data_AF-A0A817VM31-F1
#
_entry.id   AF-A0A817VM31-F1
#
_cell.length_a   1.000
_cell.length_b   1.000
_cell.length_c   1.000
_cell.angle_alpha   90.00
_cell.angle_beta   90.00
_cell.angle_gamma   90.00
#
_symmetry.space_group_name_H-M   'P 1'
#
loop_
_entity.id
_entity.type
_entity.pdbx_description
1 polymer ?
#
loop_
_entity_poly.entity_id
_entity_poly.type
_entity_poly.pdbx_seq_one_letter_code
_entity_poly.pdbx_strand_id
1 'polypeptide(L)'
;NNQIEILQEQITDIKKEIRRFEGQGVELEEQRQRLLEQIEDKRIDSLFKKIGCDRRQIDNLLQSHEGVTEDNMLRYLGIIEERTNELLTAQATINAKEQNIPLRERAPNLIGDGPTGPAPHVQVHLPNTDDRRDPDEKDDRAEEELKPLTREELKQRALEQVKNLERKALQEQNKYSDLAPTTTREKSSASISRTGGGETGKPPTSRGR
;
A
#
# COMPACT_ATOMS: atom_id res chain seq x y z
N ASN A 1 36.21 40.23 15.01
CA ASN A 1 36.94 40.09 13.72
C ASN A 1 37.03 38.65 13.26
N ASN A 2 37.68 37.74 13.98
CA ASN A 2 37.86 36.34 13.54
C ASN A 2 36.55 35.59 13.16
N GLN A 3 35.48 35.82 13.92
CA GLN A 3 34.19 35.17 13.69
C GLN A 3 33.45 35.72 12.45
N ILE A 4 33.69 36.98 12.11
CA ILE A 4 33.14 37.61 10.91
C ILE A 4 33.86 37.05 9.67
N GLU A 5 35.16 36.81 9.78
CA GLU A 5 35.98 36.23 8.70
C GLU A 5 35.57 34.78 8.40
N ILE A 6 35.34 33.97 9.44
CA ILE A 6 34.84 32.58 9.31
C ILE A 6 33.44 32.56 8.67
N LEU A 7 32.54 33.45 9.10
CA LEU A 7 31.21 33.53 8.50
C LEU A 7 31.26 33.99 7.04
N GLN A 8 32.18 34.90 6.68
CA GLN A 8 32.38 35.33 5.30
C GLN A 8 32.92 34.20 4.41
N GLU A 9 33.82 33.37 4.94
CA GLU A 9 34.33 32.17 4.28
C GLU A 9 33.19 31.16 4.02
N GLN A 10 32.40 30.84 5.05
CA GLN A 10 31.24 29.94 4.92
C GLN A 10 30.20 30.44 3.93
N ILE A 11 29.90 31.75 3.91
CA ILE A 11 29.00 32.35 2.92
C ILE A 11 29.56 32.20 1.51
N THR A 12 30.87 32.28 1.35
CA THR A 12 31.53 32.13 0.05
C THR A 12 31.46 30.68 -0.44
N ASP A 13 31.70 29.72 0.45
CA ASP A 13 31.60 28.29 0.14
C ASP A 13 30.17 27.88 -0.21
N ILE A 14 29.18 28.28 0.58
CA ILE A 14 27.76 28.00 0.30
C ILE A 14 27.35 28.61 -1.05
N LYS A 15 27.76 29.85 -1.36
CA LYS A 15 27.49 30.48 -2.66
C LYS A 15 28.11 29.72 -3.82
N LYS A 16 29.33 29.18 -3.63
CA LYS A 16 30.02 28.38 -4.64
C LYS A 16 29.31 27.05 -4.86
N GLU A 17 28.80 26.45 -3.79
CA GLU A 17 28.05 25.21 -3.84
C GLU A 17 26.67 25.40 -4.52
N ILE A 18 25.95 26.49 -4.22
CA ILE A 18 24.70 26.86 -4.91
C ILE A 18 24.93 26.96 -6.42
N ARG A 19 25.98 27.68 -6.87
CA ARG A 19 26.28 27.79 -8.30
C ARG A 19 26.59 26.45 -8.95
N ARG A 20 27.21 25.53 -8.20
CA ARG A 20 27.48 24.17 -8.70
C ARG A 20 26.18 23.38 -8.85
N PHE A 21 25.29 23.43 -7.87
CA PHE A 21 23.99 22.78 -7.93
C PHE A 21 23.10 23.35 -9.04
N GLU A 22 23.09 24.67 -9.23
CA GLU A 22 22.39 25.31 -10.35
C GLU A 22 22.95 24.83 -11.69
N GLY A 23 24.28 24.79 -11.85
CA GLY A 23 24.92 24.28 -13.07
C GLY A 23 24.60 22.81 -13.35
N GLN A 24 24.61 21.96 -12.31
CA GLN A 24 24.20 20.56 -12.42
C GLN A 24 22.72 20.41 -12.78
N GLY A 25 21.85 21.28 -12.24
CA GLY A 25 20.43 21.30 -12.58
C GLY A 25 20.18 21.62 -14.05
N VAL A 26 20.90 22.61 -14.60
CA VAL A 26 20.81 22.97 -16.03
C VAL A 26 21.28 21.82 -16.92
N GLU A 27 22.42 21.19 -16.59
CA GLU A 27 22.93 20.07 -17.38
C GLU A 27 21.97 18.86 -17.37
N LEU A 28 21.37 18.57 -16.22
CA LEU A 28 20.38 17.49 -16.10
C LEU A 28 19.12 17.78 -16.92
N GLU A 29 18.63 19.02 -16.91
CA GLU A 29 17.46 19.41 -17.72
C GLU A 29 17.77 19.34 -19.22
N GLU A 30 18.98 19.75 -19.65
CA GLU A 30 19.41 19.58 -21.04
C GLU A 30 19.44 18.11 -21.46
N GLN A 31 19.94 17.22 -20.59
CA GLN A 31 19.95 15.79 -20.86
C GLN A 31 18.52 15.23 -20.96
N ARG A 32 17.62 15.64 -20.06
CA ARG A 32 16.20 15.27 -20.10
C ARG A 32 15.55 15.70 -21.42
N GLN A 33 15.77 16.95 -21.85
CA GLN A 33 15.21 17.48 -23.09
C GLN A 33 15.69 16.68 -24.32
N ARG A 34 17.00 16.37 -24.38
CA ARG A 34 17.55 15.55 -25.48
C ARG A 34 16.97 14.15 -25.51
N LEU A 35 16.69 13.56 -24.35
CA LEU A 35 16.09 12.23 -24.27
C LEU A 35 14.63 12.26 -24.75
N LEU A 36 13.87 13.27 -24.32
CA LEU A 36 12.48 13.47 -24.74
C LEU A 36 12.39 13.64 -26.26
N GLU A 37 13.18 14.54 -26.85
CA GLU A 37 13.20 14.75 -28.31
C GLU A 37 13.52 13.46 -29.10
N GLN A 38 14.37 12.59 -28.57
CA GLN A 38 14.67 11.31 -29.23
C GLN A 38 13.51 10.33 -29.18
N ILE A 39 12.72 10.36 -28.10
CA ILE A 39 11.59 9.46 -27.90
C ILE A 39 10.35 9.96 -28.66
N GLU A 40 10.01 11.23 -28.49
CA GLU A 40 8.79 11.87 -28.98
C GLU A 40 8.68 11.75 -30.51
N ASP A 41 9.48 12.50 -31.26
CA ASP A 41 9.25 12.65 -32.70
C ASP A 41 9.85 11.53 -33.55
N LYS A 42 10.90 10.87 -33.08
CA LYS A 42 11.66 9.93 -33.94
C LYS A 42 11.28 8.49 -33.72
N ARG A 43 11.17 8.04 -32.46
CA ARG A 43 10.95 6.62 -32.16
C ARG A 43 9.47 6.27 -32.21
N ILE A 44 8.64 7.01 -31.47
CA ILE A 44 7.21 6.73 -31.39
C ILE A 44 6.56 6.91 -32.76
N ASP A 45 6.84 8.02 -33.43
CA ASP A 45 6.28 8.33 -34.74
C ASP A 45 6.74 7.34 -35.83
N SER A 46 8.00 6.88 -35.77
CA SER A 46 8.47 5.80 -36.66
C SER A 46 7.78 4.47 -36.37
N LEU A 47 7.54 4.15 -35.11
CA LEU A 47 6.88 2.90 -34.72
C LEU A 47 5.41 2.91 -35.12
N PHE A 48 4.71 4.03 -34.87
CA PHE A 48 3.32 4.26 -35.23
C PHE A 48 3.08 4.00 -36.73
N LYS A 49 3.97 4.53 -37.58
CA LYS A 49 3.94 4.30 -39.04
C LYS A 49 4.24 2.85 -39.43
N LYS A 50 5.25 2.22 -38.81
CA LYS A 50 5.67 0.85 -39.13
C LYS A 50 4.61 -0.20 -38.77
N ILE A 51 3.94 -0.02 -37.65
CA ILE A 51 2.88 -0.92 -37.18
C ILE A 51 1.55 -0.65 -37.91
N GLY A 52 1.47 0.46 -38.66
CA GLY A 52 0.29 0.83 -39.43
C GLY A 52 -0.87 1.25 -38.53
N CYS A 53 -0.57 2.03 -37.49
CA CYS A 53 -1.60 2.62 -36.63
C CYS A 53 -2.37 3.70 -37.41
N ASP A 54 -3.68 3.80 -37.21
CA ASP A 54 -4.51 4.80 -37.89
C ASP A 54 -4.39 6.16 -37.19
N ARG A 55 -3.89 7.17 -37.90
CA ARG A 55 -3.74 8.52 -37.36
C ARG A 55 -5.09 9.16 -37.01
N ARG A 56 -6.19 8.74 -37.66
CA ARG A 56 -7.53 9.25 -37.36
C ARG A 56 -7.99 8.91 -35.95
N GLN A 57 -7.62 7.74 -35.44
CA GLN A 57 -7.96 7.33 -34.07
C GLN A 57 -7.33 8.28 -33.05
N ILE A 58 -6.10 8.73 -33.31
CA ILE A 58 -5.41 9.64 -32.39
C ILE A 58 -5.83 11.10 -32.58
N ASP A 59 -6.07 11.55 -33.82
CA ASP A 59 -6.56 12.90 -34.09
C ASP A 59 -7.91 13.16 -33.39
N ASN A 60 -8.80 12.17 -33.38
CA ASN A 60 -10.08 12.24 -32.66
C ASN A 60 -9.90 12.31 -31.14
N LEU A 61 -8.88 11.63 -30.60
CA LEU A 61 -8.62 11.54 -29.16
C LEU A 61 -7.87 12.76 -28.62
N LEU A 62 -6.93 13.30 -29.40
CA LEU A 62 -6.12 14.46 -29.03
C LEU A 62 -6.78 15.79 -29.42
N GLN A 63 -7.75 15.76 -30.33
CA GLN A 63 -8.40 16.95 -30.93
C GLN A 63 -7.38 17.98 -31.44
N SER A 64 -6.17 17.51 -31.74
CA SER A 64 -4.99 18.30 -32.09
C SER A 64 -4.23 17.52 -33.14
N HIS A 65 -3.87 18.17 -34.24
CA HIS A 65 -3.01 17.59 -35.29
C HIS A 65 -1.52 17.77 -35.00
N GLU A 66 -1.19 18.09 -33.76
CA GLU A 66 0.18 18.26 -33.32
C GLU A 66 0.89 16.89 -33.27
N GLY A 67 2.22 16.92 -33.41
CA GLY A 67 3.06 15.72 -33.41
C GLY A 67 3.05 14.97 -32.07
N VAL A 68 4.04 14.13 -31.84
CA VAL A 68 4.18 13.49 -30.53
C VAL A 68 4.77 14.54 -29.57
N THR A 69 4.16 14.72 -28.41
CA THR A 69 4.58 15.64 -27.34
C THR A 69 4.58 14.88 -26.01
N GLU A 70 5.25 15.41 -24.98
CA GLU A 70 5.31 14.79 -23.65
C GLU A 70 3.91 14.46 -23.10
N ASP A 71 2.95 15.38 -23.28
CA ASP A 71 1.58 15.25 -22.80
C ASP A 71 0.73 14.22 -23.56
N ASN A 72 1.08 13.92 -24.81
CA ASN A 72 0.33 12.98 -25.65
C ASN A 72 1.05 11.65 -25.87
N MET A 73 2.32 11.55 -25.47
CA MET A 73 3.19 10.39 -25.65
C MET A 73 2.53 9.09 -25.16
N LEU A 74 1.97 9.13 -23.94
CA LEU A 74 1.32 7.96 -23.34
C LEU A 74 0.08 7.52 -24.13
N ARG A 75 -0.63 8.44 -24.78
CA ARG A 75 -1.77 8.10 -25.65
C ARG A 75 -1.30 7.43 -26.93
N TYR A 76 -0.21 7.92 -27.55
CA TYR A 76 0.42 7.24 -28.68
C TYR A 76 0.86 5.82 -28.31
N LEU A 77 1.50 5.64 -27.15
CA LEU A 77 1.94 4.33 -26.68
C LEU A 77 0.77 3.37 -26.44
N GLY A 78 -0.35 3.84 -25.88
CA GLY A 78 -1.55 3.02 -25.69
C GLY A 78 -2.15 2.51 -27.01
N ILE A 79 -2.22 3.37 -28.04
CA ILE A 79 -2.71 2.97 -29.37
C ILE A 79 -1.75 1.97 -30.03
N ILE A 80 -0.43 2.21 -29.90
CA ILE A 80 0.60 1.31 -30.41
C ILE A 80 0.48 -0.06 -29.72
N GLU A 81 0.28 -0.08 -28.40
CA GLU A 81 0.09 -1.31 -27.63
C GLU A 81 -1.13 -2.09 -28.12
N GLU A 82 -2.29 -1.43 -28.20
CA GLU A 82 -3.54 -2.03 -28.71
C GLU A 82 -3.31 -2.64 -30.09
N ARG A 83 -2.74 -1.88 -31.03
CA ARG A 83 -2.50 -2.34 -32.39
C ARG A 83 -1.51 -3.50 -32.46
N THR A 84 -0.46 -3.46 -31.64
CA THR A 84 0.54 -4.54 -31.58
C THR A 84 -0.11 -5.83 -31.08
N ASN A 85 -0.95 -5.74 -30.05
CA ASN A 85 -1.67 -6.88 -29.49
C ASN A 85 -2.66 -7.50 -30.49
N GLU A 86 -3.35 -6.68 -31.28
CA GLU A 86 -4.18 -7.16 -32.38
C GLU A 86 -3.37 -7.95 -33.42
N LEU A 87 -2.22 -7.41 -33.84
CA LEU A 87 -1.36 -8.07 -34.83
C LEU A 87 -0.77 -9.38 -34.29
N LEU A 88 -0.35 -9.42 -33.03
CA LEU A 88 0.14 -10.63 -32.38
C LEU A 88 -0.94 -11.70 -32.32
N THR A 89 -2.18 -11.32 -31.97
CA THR A 89 -3.34 -12.21 -31.96
C THR A 89 -3.62 -12.75 -33.36
N ALA A 90 -3.67 -11.86 -34.37
CA ALA A 90 -3.91 -12.25 -35.75
C ALA A 90 -2.84 -13.25 -36.24
N GLN A 91 -1.56 -12.98 -35.97
CA GLN A 91 -0.47 -13.89 -36.34
C GLN A 91 -0.59 -15.25 -35.63
N ALA A 92 -0.91 -15.26 -34.34
CA ALA A 92 -1.12 -16.50 -33.59
C ALA A 92 -2.27 -17.32 -34.20
N THR A 93 -3.36 -16.67 -34.62
CA THR A 93 -4.50 -17.36 -35.26
C THR A 93 -4.15 -17.94 -36.62
N ILE A 94 -3.37 -17.23 -37.43
CA ILE A 94 -2.93 -17.72 -38.74
C ILE A 94 -2.03 -18.95 -38.54
N ASN A 95 -1.02 -18.85 -37.67
CA ASN A 95 -0.08 -19.93 -37.38
C ASN A 95 -0.79 -21.17 -36.80
N ALA A 96 -1.76 -20.98 -35.91
CA ALA A 96 -2.56 -22.06 -35.32
C ALA A 96 -3.36 -22.81 -36.39
N LYS A 97 -3.96 -22.09 -37.35
CA LYS A 97 -4.69 -22.67 -38.47
C LYS A 97 -3.78 -23.44 -39.42
N GLU A 98 -2.59 -22.90 -39.73
CA GLU A 98 -1.62 -23.57 -40.60
C GLU A 98 -1.10 -24.89 -39.99
N GLN A 99 -0.94 -24.93 -38.67
CA GLN A 99 -0.38 -26.08 -37.96
C GLN A 99 -1.45 -27.06 -37.44
N ASN A 100 -2.75 -26.77 -37.62
CA ASN A 100 -3.87 -27.50 -36.98
C ASN A 100 -3.71 -27.63 -35.44
N ILE A 101 -3.11 -26.63 -34.80
CA ILE A 101 -2.91 -26.59 -33.34
C ILE A 101 -3.95 -25.62 -32.76
N PRO A 102 -4.61 -25.95 -31.64
CA PRO A 102 -5.52 -25.02 -30.98
C PRO A 102 -4.79 -23.74 -30.52
N LEU A 103 -5.44 -22.59 -30.70
CA LEU A 103 -4.86 -21.25 -30.48
C LEU A 103 -4.19 -21.10 -29.10
N ARG A 104 -4.80 -21.70 -28.08
CA ARG A 104 -4.36 -21.67 -26.68
C ARG A 104 -3.06 -22.44 -26.43
N GLU A 105 -2.77 -23.49 -27.19
CA GLU A 105 -1.49 -24.21 -27.10
C GLU A 105 -0.35 -23.44 -27.77
N ARG A 106 -0.65 -22.63 -28.79
CA ARG A 106 0.36 -21.93 -29.58
C ARG A 106 0.74 -20.55 -29.03
N ALA A 107 -0.19 -19.87 -28.37
CA ALA A 107 0.05 -18.59 -27.71
C ALA A 107 -0.43 -18.66 -26.24
N PRO A 108 0.21 -19.49 -25.39
CA PRO A 108 0.02 -19.37 -23.96
C PRO A 108 0.47 -17.96 -23.57
N ASN A 109 -0.38 -17.22 -22.85
CA ASN A 109 -0.22 -15.81 -22.47
C ASN A 109 -0.70 -14.76 -23.50
N LEU A 110 -1.58 -15.12 -24.44
CA LEU A 110 -2.33 -14.11 -25.19
C LEU A 110 -3.22 -13.28 -24.23
N ILE A 111 -3.39 -11.98 -24.50
CA ILE A 111 -4.13 -11.06 -23.63
C ILE A 111 -5.47 -11.64 -23.15
N GLY A 112 -5.67 -11.62 -21.83
CA GLY A 112 -6.86 -12.16 -21.16
C GLY A 112 -6.71 -13.60 -20.66
N ASP A 113 -5.74 -14.38 -21.16
CA ASP A 113 -5.31 -15.60 -20.49
C ASP A 113 -4.37 -15.20 -19.35
N GLY A 114 -4.93 -15.09 -18.15
CA GLY A 114 -4.15 -15.02 -16.92
C GLY A 114 -3.16 -16.18 -16.82
N PRO A 115 -2.23 -16.15 -15.86
CA PRO A 115 -1.12 -17.09 -15.77
C PRO A 115 -1.60 -18.54 -15.93
N THR A 116 -1.15 -19.20 -17.01
CA THR A 116 -1.48 -20.60 -17.31
C THR A 116 -0.70 -21.51 -16.39
N GLY A 117 -1.25 -21.73 -15.20
CA GLY A 117 -0.74 -22.64 -14.20
C GLY A 117 -0.29 -21.94 -12.91
N PRO A 118 -0.23 -22.67 -11.78
CA PRO A 118 0.35 -22.14 -10.57
C PRO A 118 1.78 -21.72 -10.90
N ALA A 119 2.09 -20.43 -10.73
CA ALA A 119 3.47 -19.97 -10.77
C ALA A 119 4.29 -20.91 -9.87
N PRO A 120 5.50 -21.36 -10.29
CA PRO A 120 6.39 -22.03 -9.35
C PRO A 120 6.47 -21.12 -8.12
N HIS A 121 6.36 -21.73 -6.94
CA HIS A 121 6.42 -21.02 -5.66
C HIS A 121 7.74 -20.25 -5.62
N VAL A 122 7.73 -19.00 -6.06
CA VAL A 122 8.87 -18.12 -5.90
C VAL A 122 8.87 -17.81 -4.42
N GLN A 123 9.73 -18.51 -3.66
CA GLN A 123 10.09 -18.09 -2.31
C GLN A 123 10.83 -16.76 -2.46
N VAL A 124 10.05 -15.68 -2.53
CA VAL A 124 10.57 -14.32 -2.38
C VAL A 124 11.00 -14.22 -0.93
N HIS A 125 12.27 -14.46 -0.67
CA HIS A 125 12.86 -14.08 0.59
C HIS A 125 12.87 -12.56 0.65
N LEU A 126 11.92 -11.98 1.37
CA LEU A 126 12.02 -10.59 1.79
C LEU A 126 13.37 -10.44 2.50
N PRO A 127 14.18 -9.41 2.15
CA PRO A 127 15.33 -9.04 2.96
C PRO A 127 14.88 -8.89 4.41
N ASN A 128 15.51 -9.63 5.32
CA ASN A 128 15.19 -9.55 6.74
C ASN A 128 15.47 -8.12 7.23
N THR A 129 14.43 -7.32 7.44
CA THR A 129 14.50 -6.02 8.12
C THR A 129 14.41 -6.17 9.64
N ASP A 130 14.82 -7.30 10.19
CA ASP A 130 14.48 -7.74 11.55
C ASP A 130 15.66 -7.82 12.52
N ASP A 131 16.68 -6.98 12.36
CA ASP A 131 17.76 -6.86 13.35
C ASP A 131 17.60 -5.63 14.27
N ARG A 132 16.39 -5.03 14.30
CA ARG A 132 16.08 -3.86 15.13
C ARG A 132 14.71 -3.89 15.81
N ARG A 133 13.94 -4.97 15.71
CA ARG A 133 12.66 -5.09 16.41
C ARG A 133 12.86 -5.75 17.77
N ASP A 134 12.47 -5.01 18.80
CA ASP A 134 12.36 -5.49 20.17
C ASP A 134 11.27 -6.59 20.22
N PRO A 135 11.55 -7.81 20.70
CA PRO A 135 10.61 -8.93 20.68
C PRO A 135 9.32 -8.71 21.49
N ASP A 136 9.19 -7.59 22.20
CA ASP A 136 7.99 -7.22 22.96
C ASP A 136 7.00 -6.30 22.21
N GLU A 137 7.33 -5.80 21.00
CA GLU A 137 6.37 -5.04 20.17
C GLU A 137 5.65 -5.94 19.17
N LYS A 138 4.49 -6.46 19.57
CA LYS A 138 3.50 -7.03 18.65
C LYS A 138 2.86 -5.93 17.81
N ASP A 139 3.50 -5.56 16.71
CA ASP A 139 2.86 -4.73 15.68
C ASP A 139 2.13 -5.59 14.65
N ASP A 140 1.11 -6.33 15.12
CA ASP A 140 0.14 -7.02 14.25
C ASP A 140 -0.93 -6.05 13.71
N ARG A 141 -0.81 -4.74 13.96
CA ARG A 141 -1.85 -3.74 13.65
C ARG A 141 -1.61 -2.96 12.37
N ALA A 142 -0.37 -2.89 11.87
CA ALA A 142 -0.05 -2.11 10.68
C ALA A 142 -0.65 -2.70 9.38
N GLU A 143 -0.74 -4.03 9.26
CA GLU A 143 -1.25 -4.67 8.03
C GLU A 143 -2.78 -4.69 7.94
N GLU A 144 -3.48 -4.75 9.09
CA GLU A 144 -4.94 -4.83 9.14
C GLU A 144 -5.63 -3.47 8.88
N GLU A 145 -4.89 -2.36 9.01
CA GLU A 145 -5.42 -1.00 8.82
C GLU A 145 -5.42 -0.52 7.36
N LEU A 146 -4.74 -1.24 6.46
CA LEU A 146 -4.66 -0.94 5.03
C LEU A 146 -5.80 -1.55 4.20
N LYS A 147 -6.52 -2.54 4.73
CA LYS A 147 -7.63 -3.20 4.03
C LYS A 147 -8.97 -2.61 4.46
N PRO A 148 -9.92 -2.35 3.53
CA PRO A 148 -11.25 -1.89 3.91
C PRO A 148 -11.93 -2.91 4.84
N LEU A 149 -12.35 -2.45 6.02
CA LEU A 149 -12.99 -3.27 7.06
C LEU A 149 -14.24 -3.96 6.53
N THR A 150 -14.38 -5.24 6.83
CA THR A 150 -15.63 -5.97 6.59
C THR A 150 -16.70 -5.55 7.61
N ARG A 151 -17.96 -5.80 7.28
CA ARG A 151 -19.11 -5.46 8.14
C ARG A 151 -19.03 -6.11 9.53
N GLU A 152 -18.48 -7.32 9.61
CA GLU A 152 -18.35 -8.05 10.87
C GLU A 152 -17.20 -7.50 11.73
N GLU A 153 -16.05 -7.18 11.10
CA GLU A 153 -14.91 -6.54 11.78
C GLU A 153 -15.29 -5.15 12.32
N LEU A 154 -16.03 -4.36 11.53
CA LEU A 154 -16.53 -3.05 11.98
C LEU A 154 -17.45 -3.18 13.21
N LYS A 155 -18.33 -4.19 13.21
CA LYS A 155 -19.22 -4.47 14.35
C LYS A 155 -18.43 -4.89 15.58
N GLN A 156 -17.40 -5.72 15.42
CA GLN A 156 -16.54 -6.16 16.51
C GLN A 156 -15.72 -4.99 17.08
N ARG A 157 -15.11 -4.15 16.22
CA ARG A 157 -14.34 -2.96 16.63
C ARG A 157 -15.21 -1.95 17.37
N ALA A 158 -16.45 -1.74 16.93
CA ALA A 158 -17.40 -0.88 17.64
C ALA A 158 -17.77 -1.43 19.02
N LEU A 159 -18.05 -2.74 19.14
CA LEU A 159 -18.36 -3.38 20.42
C LEU A 159 -17.18 -3.35 21.40
N GLU A 160 -15.95 -3.52 20.90
CA GLU A 160 -14.75 -3.47 21.71
C GLU A 160 -14.45 -2.04 22.21
N GLN A 161 -14.68 -1.02 21.38
CA GLN A 161 -14.61 0.38 21.80
C GLN A 161 -15.62 0.69 22.91
N VAL A 162 -16.86 0.22 22.78
CA VAL A 162 -17.89 0.39 23.83
C VAL A 162 -17.48 -0.30 25.12
N LYS A 163 -17.01 -1.55 25.07
CA LYS A 163 -16.54 -2.28 26.26
C LYS A 163 -15.36 -1.60 26.96
N ASN A 164 -14.45 -1.02 26.19
CA ASN A 164 -13.30 -0.29 26.74
C ASN A 164 -13.73 1.04 27.37
N LEU A 165 -14.73 1.72 26.82
CA LEU A 165 -15.33 2.91 27.43
C LEU A 165 -16.07 2.56 28.72
N GLU A 166 -16.82 1.46 28.75
CA GLU A 166 -17.50 0.96 29.95
C GLU A 166 -16.51 0.58 31.06
N ARG A 167 -15.42 -0.13 30.73
CA ARG A 167 -14.37 -0.44 31.71
C ARG A 167 -13.71 0.82 32.26
N LYS A 168 -13.44 1.82 31.42
CA LYS A 168 -12.86 3.10 31.87
C LYS A 168 -13.83 3.87 32.77
N ALA A 169 -15.12 3.91 32.44
CA ALA A 169 -16.13 4.55 33.28
C ALA A 169 -16.27 3.88 34.66
N LEU A 170 -16.24 2.55 34.72
CA LEU A 170 -16.25 1.80 35.98
C LEU A 170 -14.98 2.00 36.81
N GLN A 171 -13.83 2.16 36.13
CA GLN A 171 -12.54 2.41 36.79
C GLN A 171 -12.45 3.83 37.34
N GLU A 172 -13.06 4.81 36.67
CA GLU A 172 -13.22 6.18 37.18
C GLU A 172 -14.21 6.23 38.34
N GLN A 173 -15.31 5.48 38.27
CA GLN A 173 -16.29 5.38 39.36
C GLN A 173 -15.66 4.84 40.66
N ASN A 174 -14.77 3.83 40.57
CA ASN A 174 -14.02 3.31 41.72
C ASN A 174 -12.90 4.25 42.23
N LYS A 175 -12.47 5.23 41.43
CA LYS A 175 -11.43 6.19 41.84
C LYS A 175 -11.99 7.31 42.71
N TYR A 176 -13.29 7.58 42.63
CA TYR A 176 -13.99 8.59 43.43
C TYR A 176 -14.62 8.06 44.74
N SER A 177 -14.66 6.73 44.95
CA SER A 177 -15.14 6.14 46.21
C SER A 177 -14.11 6.17 47.36
N ASP A 178 -12.83 6.42 47.08
CA ASP A 178 -11.76 6.46 48.09
C ASP A 178 -11.56 7.84 48.76
N LEU A 179 -12.40 8.83 48.46
CA LEU A 179 -12.35 10.17 49.08
C LEU A 179 -13.59 10.45 49.95
N ALA A 180 -13.80 9.63 50.99
CA ALA A 180 -14.67 9.97 52.12
C ALA A 180 -13.89 9.78 53.44
N PRO A 181 -13.89 10.76 54.37
CA PRO A 181 -12.95 10.78 55.48
C PRO A 181 -13.47 9.90 56.63
N THR A 182 -12.63 9.02 57.18
CA THR A 182 -12.88 8.47 58.51
C THR A 182 -11.68 8.71 59.44
N THR A 183 -12.01 9.37 60.53
CA THR A 183 -11.15 9.90 61.58
C THR A 183 -10.79 8.82 62.60
N THR A 184 -9.51 8.77 62.99
CA THR A 184 -8.99 8.47 64.34
C THR A 184 -9.43 7.20 65.10
N ARG A 185 -8.41 6.36 65.36
CA ARG A 185 -7.89 6.01 66.71
C ARG A 185 -8.41 4.76 67.46
N GLU A 186 -7.40 4.00 67.88
CA GLU A 186 -7.26 3.05 69.02
C GLU A 186 -7.90 1.65 69.04
N LYS A 187 -6.99 0.67 69.23
CA LYS A 187 -7.00 -0.50 70.13
C LYS A 187 -8.31 -1.29 70.30
N SER A 188 -8.24 -2.60 70.02
CA SER A 188 -8.22 -3.68 71.02
C SER A 188 -8.80 -5.00 70.48
N SER A 189 -8.10 -6.10 70.81
CA SER A 189 -8.60 -7.44 71.17
C SER A 189 -9.54 -8.24 70.24
N ALA A 190 -8.97 -9.34 69.75
CA ALA A 190 -9.36 -10.74 70.05
C ALA A 190 -10.68 -11.36 69.53
N SER A 191 -10.59 -12.70 69.40
CA SER A 191 -11.62 -13.73 69.16
C SER A 191 -12.10 -13.90 67.71
N ILE A 192 -11.73 -14.98 67.00
CA ILE A 192 -12.26 -16.37 67.09
C ILE A 192 -13.78 -16.38 66.91
N SER A 193 -14.28 -16.96 65.81
CA SER A 193 -15.28 -18.05 65.80
C SER A 193 -15.84 -18.35 64.39
N ARG A 194 -15.71 -19.62 63.98
CA ARG A 194 -16.73 -20.54 63.40
C ARG A 194 -17.69 -19.96 62.35
N THR A 195 -17.62 -20.33 61.07
CA THR A 195 -18.10 -21.60 60.44
C THR A 195 -19.50 -22.07 60.86
N GLY A 196 -20.42 -22.05 59.89
CA GLY A 196 -21.77 -22.62 59.92
C GLY A 196 -22.77 -21.59 59.39
N GLY A 197 -23.65 -21.84 58.43
CA GLY A 197 -24.10 -23.03 57.71
C GLY A 197 -25.39 -22.59 56.96
N GLY A 198 -25.78 -23.29 55.91
CA GLY A 198 -27.02 -23.00 55.16
C GLY A 198 -26.89 -23.42 53.69
N GLU A 199 -26.87 -24.73 53.43
CA GLU A 199 -28.05 -25.48 52.93
C GLU A 199 -28.27 -25.30 51.42
N THR A 200 -27.66 -26.19 50.65
CA THR A 200 -28.02 -26.45 49.25
C THR A 200 -29.03 -27.60 49.20
N GLY A 201 -30.30 -27.26 49.01
CA GLY A 201 -31.36 -28.23 48.71
C GLY A 201 -31.93 -28.00 47.31
N LYS A 202 -31.57 -28.85 46.35
CA LYS A 202 -32.37 -29.14 45.14
C LYS A 202 -32.06 -30.55 44.67
N PRO A 203 -33.09 -31.39 44.50
CA PRO A 203 -33.38 -31.99 43.20
C PRO A 203 -34.91 -32.01 42.95
N PRO A 204 -35.50 -32.75 41.98
CA PRO A 204 -34.98 -33.46 40.81
C PRO A 204 -35.79 -33.25 39.48
N THR A 205 -35.23 -33.82 38.39
CA THR A 205 -35.87 -34.60 37.28
C THR A 205 -36.91 -34.04 36.31
N SER A 206 -36.63 -34.21 35.01
CA SER A 206 -37.35 -35.05 34.01
C SER A 206 -36.73 -34.75 32.62
N ARG A 207 -36.03 -35.61 31.87
CA ARG A 207 -36.32 -36.93 31.26
C ARG A 207 -37.62 -37.02 30.44
N GLY A 208 -37.46 -37.35 29.16
CA GLY A 208 -38.49 -37.79 28.20
C GLY A 208 -38.77 -36.72 27.16
N ARG A 209 -38.68 -36.97 25.85
CA ARG A 209 -38.71 -38.23 25.11
C ARG A 209 -38.17 -38.00 23.70
#